data_AF-A0A1E4ZGU6-F1
#
_entry.id   AF-A0A1E4ZGU6-F1
#
_cell.length_a   1.000
_cell.length_b   1.000
_cell.length_c   1.000
_cell.angle_alpha   90.00
_cell.angle_beta   90.00
_cell.angle_gamma   90.00
#
_symmetry.space_group_name_H-M   'P 1'
#
loop_
_entity.id
_entity.type
_entity.pdbx_description
1 polymer ?
#
loop_
_entity_poly.entity_id
_entity_poly.type
_entity_poly.pdbx_seq_one_letter_code
_entity_poly.pdbx_strand_id
1 'polypeptide(L)'
;MAKTLEELKKENAEAEAAELAKAQAKDTESDEVPAEGEENLDPESATGEEGETPDAQDIPLWMQTEEQTSNSDQVPVKTHVAMKHKLKARAKEAESEVEQLRAEIEKLKTGQVTAATPVATAPVKRPKLEDYDYDDEKYNVALDSWFDSKMNERLKGYQQESQESQQQRQQRDNLERLVNGHYDRAAKLVDEGFLTADEYHASDSLVRRRLDSIRPGQGDLVTDNILAVLGDGSEKVMVALSRNPSYMAELERELQADATGSRALVYLGTLKQQFNAVTNRVSKAPKPAKQLKGDQSTAPSGSKDKKAYEAAHKAGDRQKAFNIKRAAKLAGVNTKEW
;
A
#
# COMPACT_ATOMS: atom_id res chain seq x y z
N MET A 1 54.62 -7.60 -5.53
CA MET A 1 54.41 -8.79 -6.38
C MET A 1 52.92 -9.06 -6.41
N ALA A 2 52.28 -8.96 -7.58
CA ALA A 2 50.85 -9.14 -7.72
C ALA A 2 50.53 -10.65 -7.70
N LYS A 3 49.57 -11.06 -6.86
CA LYS A 3 49.08 -12.44 -6.80
C LYS A 3 48.51 -12.83 -8.16
N THR A 4 48.81 -14.04 -8.61
CA THR A 4 48.31 -14.54 -9.89
C THR A 4 46.83 -14.91 -9.80
N LEU A 5 46.14 -14.91 -10.93
CA LEU A 5 44.69 -15.16 -11.00
C LEU A 5 44.32 -16.58 -10.50
N GLU A 6 45.25 -17.54 -10.60
CA GLU A 6 45.08 -18.89 -10.05
C GLU A 6 45.18 -18.92 -8.52
N GLU A 7 46.06 -18.14 -7.93
CA GLU A 7 46.18 -18.02 -6.47
C GLU A 7 44.92 -17.39 -5.87
N LEU A 8 44.35 -16.38 -6.53
CA LEU A 8 43.09 -15.76 -6.10
C LEU A 8 41.89 -16.71 -6.21
N LYS A 9 41.84 -17.56 -7.25
CA LYS A 9 40.79 -18.58 -7.38
C LYS A 9 40.89 -19.66 -6.31
N LYS A 10 42.11 -20.06 -5.95
CA LYS A 10 42.34 -21.05 -4.90
C LYS A 10 42.00 -20.49 -3.52
N GLU A 11 42.38 -19.25 -3.24
CA GLU A 11 42.06 -18.55 -1.99
C GLU A 11 40.54 -18.36 -1.82
N ASN A 12 39.82 -18.04 -2.90
CA ASN A 12 38.35 -17.93 -2.86
C ASN A 12 37.67 -19.29 -2.67
N ALA A 13 38.15 -20.36 -3.33
CA ALA A 13 37.58 -21.70 -3.17
C ALA A 13 37.80 -22.26 -1.76
N GLU A 14 38.96 -21.99 -1.15
CA GLU A 14 39.24 -22.38 0.24
C GLU A 14 38.38 -21.56 1.23
N ALA A 15 38.11 -20.29 0.95
CA ALA A 15 37.21 -19.46 1.76
C ALA A 15 35.75 -19.95 1.69
N GLU A 16 35.28 -20.34 0.52
CA GLU A 16 33.90 -20.84 0.31
C GLU A 16 33.69 -22.22 0.96
N ALA A 17 34.70 -23.10 0.92
CA ALA A 17 34.68 -24.38 1.63
C ALA A 17 34.65 -24.21 3.16
N ALA A 18 35.37 -23.21 3.69
CA ALA A 18 35.37 -22.91 5.12
C ALA A 18 34.03 -22.32 5.61
N GLU A 19 33.32 -21.58 4.75
CA GLU A 19 32.01 -21.03 5.07
C GLU A 19 30.92 -22.11 5.07
N LEU A 20 30.96 -23.06 4.12
CA LEU A 20 30.06 -24.21 4.07
C LEU A 20 30.23 -25.16 5.28
N ALA A 21 31.47 -25.38 5.73
CA ALA A 21 31.73 -26.17 6.94
C ALA A 21 31.17 -25.50 8.21
N LYS A 22 31.13 -24.16 8.25
CA LYS A 22 30.55 -23.39 9.36
C LYS A 22 29.02 -23.39 9.34
N ALA A 23 28.41 -23.51 8.16
CA ALA A 23 26.97 -23.61 8.00
C ALA A 23 26.42 -24.99 8.42
N GLN A 24 27.15 -26.07 8.16
CA GLN A 24 26.72 -27.44 8.49
C GLN A 24 26.80 -27.79 9.99
N ALA A 25 27.59 -27.05 10.78
CA ALA A 25 27.72 -27.29 12.23
C ALA A 25 26.59 -26.66 13.08
N LYS A 26 25.66 -25.91 12.47
CA LYS A 26 24.60 -25.17 13.19
C LYS A 26 23.21 -25.82 13.10
N ASP A 27 23.06 -26.90 12.32
CA ASP A 27 21.76 -27.51 11.98
C ASP A 27 21.51 -28.86 12.67
N THR A 28 22.27 -29.21 13.72
CA THR A 28 22.24 -30.56 14.33
C THR A 28 21.77 -30.61 15.79
N GLU A 29 21.09 -29.58 16.30
CA GLU A 29 20.58 -29.62 17.67
C GLU A 29 19.25 -28.86 17.79
N SER A 30 18.15 -29.57 17.56
CA SER A 30 16.83 -29.38 18.21
C SER A 30 15.72 -29.96 17.33
N ASP A 31 15.53 -31.27 17.36
CA ASP A 31 14.31 -31.92 16.87
C ASP A 31 13.88 -32.98 17.89
N GLU A 32 12.94 -32.63 18.76
CA GLU A 32 12.22 -33.59 19.62
C GLU A 32 10.78 -33.08 19.77
N VAL A 33 9.87 -33.71 19.03
CA VAL A 33 8.42 -33.49 19.09
C VAL A 33 7.78 -34.76 19.66
N PRO A 34 7.01 -34.71 20.75
CA PRO A 34 6.08 -35.77 21.08
C PRO A 34 4.66 -35.39 20.66
N ALA A 35 4.00 -36.45 20.18
CA ALA A 35 2.68 -36.56 19.60
C ALA A 35 1.50 -36.41 20.58
N GLU A 36 0.33 -36.19 19.95
CA GLU A 36 -1.03 -36.64 20.30
C GLU A 36 -1.87 -35.93 21.39
N GLY A 37 -3.14 -35.70 21.04
CA GLY A 37 -4.23 -35.36 21.96
C GLY A 37 -5.43 -34.66 21.30
N GLU A 38 -6.24 -35.38 20.52
CA GLU A 38 -7.64 -35.00 20.22
C GLU A 38 -8.51 -35.16 21.47
N GLU A 39 -9.31 -34.15 21.85
CA GLU A 39 -10.61 -34.39 22.49
C GLU A 39 -11.58 -33.22 22.26
N ASN A 40 -12.76 -33.57 21.73
CA ASN A 40 -13.97 -32.75 21.61
C ASN A 40 -14.51 -32.34 22.99
N LEU A 41 -15.20 -31.20 23.09
CA LEU A 41 -16.49 -31.05 23.79
C LEU A 41 -17.07 -29.63 23.56
N ASP A 42 -18.31 -29.62 23.08
CA ASP A 42 -19.20 -28.48 22.82
C ASP A 42 -20.00 -28.14 24.13
N PRO A 43 -21.01 -27.24 24.16
CA PRO A 43 -20.96 -25.95 24.84
C PRO A 43 -21.97 -25.81 26.00
N GLU A 44 -21.78 -24.86 26.94
CA GLU A 44 -22.92 -24.12 27.56
C GLU A 44 -22.51 -22.94 28.44
N SER A 45 -23.09 -21.77 28.11
CA SER A 45 -23.76 -20.77 28.95
C SER A 45 -23.15 -20.30 30.29
N ALA A 46 -22.80 -19.01 30.34
CA ALA A 46 -23.11 -18.15 31.50
C ALA A 46 -23.11 -16.65 31.10
N THR A 47 -24.33 -16.16 30.87
CA THR A 47 -24.91 -14.84 31.15
C THR A 47 -24.01 -13.74 31.74
N GLY A 48 -23.89 -12.64 31.00
CA GLY A 48 -24.24 -11.28 31.41
C GLY A 48 -23.27 -10.50 32.30
N GLU A 49 -22.72 -9.40 31.76
CA GLU A 49 -22.72 -8.11 32.44
C GLU A 49 -22.56 -6.96 31.43
N GLU A 50 -23.58 -6.10 31.38
CA GLU A 50 -23.57 -4.80 30.72
C GLU A 50 -22.50 -3.93 31.38
N GLY A 51 -21.35 -3.82 30.72
CA GLY A 51 -20.33 -2.83 31.00
C GLY A 51 -20.51 -1.64 30.06
N GLU A 52 -21.28 -0.65 30.49
CA GLU A 52 -21.34 0.70 29.94
C GLU A 52 -19.92 1.25 29.77
N THR A 53 -19.38 1.23 28.54
CA THR A 53 -18.10 1.88 28.23
C THR A 53 -18.32 3.38 28.04
N PRO A 54 -17.75 4.25 28.89
CA PRO A 54 -17.67 5.67 28.62
C PRO A 54 -16.53 5.93 27.61
N ASP A 55 -16.77 6.88 26.70
CA ASP A 55 -15.84 7.44 25.70
C ASP A 55 -15.54 6.64 24.42
N ALA A 56 -16.59 6.35 23.65
CA ALA A 56 -16.52 6.11 22.20
C ALA A 56 -16.46 7.43 21.38
N GLN A 57 -15.54 8.34 21.72
CA GLN A 57 -15.35 9.59 20.98
C GLN A 57 -13.98 9.58 20.30
N ASP A 58 -14.00 9.63 18.96
CA ASP A 58 -12.87 9.71 18.01
C ASP A 58 -12.11 8.43 17.60
N ILE A 59 -12.78 7.28 17.51
CA ILE A 59 -12.29 6.19 16.64
C ILE A 59 -12.69 6.52 15.18
N PRO A 60 -11.73 6.68 14.24
CA PRO A 60 -12.03 6.95 12.84
C PRO A 60 -12.97 5.89 12.24
N LEU A 61 -13.88 6.28 11.33
CA LEU A 61 -14.89 5.40 10.74
C LEU A 61 -14.30 4.11 10.12
N TRP A 62 -13.09 4.18 9.57
CA TRP A 62 -12.39 3.04 8.96
C TRP A 62 -11.77 2.07 9.98
N MET A 63 -11.66 2.48 11.25
CA MET A 63 -11.18 1.67 12.37
C MET A 63 -12.31 1.08 13.22
N GLN A 64 -13.54 1.56 13.04
CA GLN A 64 -14.69 1.02 13.75
C GLN A 64 -14.90 -0.43 13.31
N THR A 65 -14.85 -1.32 14.29
CA THR A 65 -15.01 -2.77 14.14
C THR A 65 -16.30 -3.11 14.87
N GLU A 66 -17.23 -3.82 14.25
CA GLU A 66 -18.46 -4.24 14.95
C GLU A 66 -18.21 -5.37 15.99
N GLU A 67 -16.99 -5.93 16.10
CA GLU A 67 -16.66 -6.90 17.16
C GLU A 67 -15.13 -7.00 17.42
N GLN A 68 -14.74 -7.08 18.70
CA GLN A 68 -13.35 -7.19 19.19
C GLN A 68 -12.79 -8.61 19.03
N THR A 69 -11.51 -8.76 18.65
CA THR A 69 -10.72 -9.97 18.97
C THR A 69 -9.27 -9.63 19.34
N SER A 70 -8.66 -10.53 20.11
CA SER A 70 -7.62 -10.34 21.13
C SER A 70 -6.19 -10.74 20.73
N ASN A 71 -5.23 -10.17 21.49
CA ASN A 71 -3.77 -10.39 21.57
C ASN A 71 -3.19 -11.78 21.26
N SER A 72 -1.99 -11.81 20.65
CA SER A 72 -0.96 -12.83 20.92
C SER A 72 0.47 -12.34 20.55
N ASP A 73 1.46 -13.08 21.06
CA ASP A 73 2.84 -12.70 21.43
C ASP A 73 3.75 -11.97 20.43
N GLN A 74 4.59 -11.09 21.00
CA GLN A 74 5.42 -10.08 20.33
C GLN A 74 6.87 -10.55 20.10
N VAL A 75 7.40 -10.29 18.90
CA VAL A 75 8.86 -10.22 18.66
C VAL A 75 9.22 -8.92 17.90
N PRO A 76 10.30 -8.19 18.27
CA PRO A 76 10.51 -6.81 17.80
C PRO A 76 10.89 -6.62 16.31
N VAL A 77 10.21 -5.67 15.66
CA VAL A 77 10.24 -5.26 14.23
C VAL A 77 11.62 -5.15 13.54
N LYS A 78 12.72 -4.86 14.25
CA LYS A 78 14.06 -4.73 13.61
C LYS A 78 14.55 -6.05 13.00
N THR A 79 14.11 -7.19 13.52
CA THR A 79 14.45 -8.52 12.98
C THR A 79 13.65 -8.81 11.70
N HIS A 80 12.41 -8.31 11.58
CA HIS A 80 11.54 -8.52 10.42
C HIS A 80 11.99 -7.75 9.18
N VAL A 81 12.54 -6.53 9.32
CA VAL A 81 13.09 -5.76 8.19
C VAL A 81 14.32 -6.46 7.60
N ALA A 82 15.22 -6.98 8.44
CA ALA A 82 16.38 -7.75 7.98
C ALA A 82 15.94 -9.06 7.28
N MET A 83 14.90 -9.72 7.80
CA MET A 83 14.36 -10.94 7.20
C MET A 83 13.67 -10.67 5.85
N LYS A 84 12.91 -9.57 5.72
CA LYS A 84 12.28 -9.14 4.47
C LYS A 84 13.31 -8.78 3.40
N HIS A 85 14.38 -8.09 3.76
CA HIS A 85 15.48 -7.82 2.82
C HIS A 85 16.19 -9.10 2.36
N LYS A 86 16.40 -10.07 3.27
CA LYS A 86 16.98 -11.38 2.95
C LYS A 86 16.08 -12.22 2.04
N LEU A 87 14.77 -12.20 2.29
CA LEU A 87 13.78 -12.86 1.44
C LEU A 87 13.64 -12.19 0.06
N LYS A 88 13.70 -10.85 -0.01
CA LYS A 88 13.71 -10.12 -1.29
C LYS A 88 14.99 -10.39 -2.10
N ALA A 89 16.13 -10.56 -1.44
CA ALA A 89 17.38 -10.95 -2.10
C ALA A 89 17.29 -12.38 -2.67
N ARG A 90 16.80 -13.34 -1.88
CA ARG A 90 16.55 -14.71 -2.37
C ARG A 90 15.51 -14.77 -3.48
N ALA A 91 14.45 -13.96 -3.40
CA ALA A 91 13.43 -13.88 -4.45
C ALA A 91 14.02 -13.37 -5.77
N LYS A 92 14.89 -12.34 -5.72
CA LYS A 92 15.60 -11.85 -6.93
C LYS A 92 16.57 -12.87 -7.50
N GLU A 93 17.23 -13.64 -6.65
CA GLU A 93 18.13 -14.71 -7.08
C GLU A 93 17.34 -15.84 -7.77
N ALA A 94 16.22 -16.27 -7.17
CA ALA A 94 15.30 -17.24 -7.78
C ALA A 94 14.66 -16.73 -9.09
N GLU A 95 14.30 -15.45 -9.19
CA GLU A 95 13.82 -14.84 -10.43
C GLU A 95 14.89 -14.85 -11.53
N SER A 96 16.15 -14.57 -11.18
CA SER A 96 17.27 -14.63 -12.12
C SER A 96 17.55 -16.06 -12.61
N GLU A 97 17.37 -17.05 -11.74
CA GLU A 97 17.48 -18.47 -12.08
C GLU A 97 16.34 -18.91 -13.00
N VAL A 98 15.11 -18.47 -12.74
CA VAL A 98 13.96 -18.72 -13.63
C VAL A 98 14.17 -18.07 -15.00
N GLU A 99 14.74 -16.87 -15.07
CA GLU A 99 15.02 -16.20 -16.34
C GLU A 99 16.16 -16.90 -17.11
N GLN A 100 17.19 -17.39 -16.43
CA GLN A 100 18.23 -18.23 -17.03
C GLN A 100 17.68 -19.55 -17.55
N LEU A 101 16.85 -20.25 -16.77
CA LEU A 101 16.20 -21.50 -17.19
C LEU A 101 15.25 -21.28 -18.37
N ARG A 102 14.54 -20.15 -18.43
CA ARG A 102 13.70 -19.79 -19.60
C ARG A 102 14.54 -19.51 -20.84
N ALA A 103 15.65 -18.78 -20.71
CA ALA A 103 16.57 -18.53 -21.80
C ALA A 103 17.25 -19.82 -22.30
N GLU A 104 17.53 -20.77 -21.40
CA GLU A 104 18.05 -22.09 -21.74
C GLU A 104 16.99 -22.97 -22.40
N ILE A 105 15.74 -22.96 -21.91
CA ILE A 105 14.60 -23.62 -22.56
C ILE A 105 14.35 -23.04 -23.96
N GLU A 106 14.48 -21.74 -24.15
CA GLU A 106 14.38 -21.11 -25.48
C GLU A 106 15.55 -21.49 -26.40
N LYS A 107 16.79 -21.52 -25.90
CA LYS A 107 17.95 -22.02 -26.65
C LYS A 107 17.80 -23.50 -27.04
N LEU A 108 17.29 -24.33 -26.14
CA LEU A 108 17.05 -25.74 -26.41
C LEU A 108 15.85 -25.94 -27.35
N LYS A 109 14.78 -25.16 -27.22
CA LYS A 109 13.64 -25.19 -28.15
C LYS A 109 14.03 -24.69 -29.55
N THR A 110 14.88 -23.67 -29.66
CA THR A 110 15.41 -23.20 -30.95
C THR A 110 16.43 -24.17 -31.55
N GLY A 111 17.09 -25.00 -30.73
CA GLY A 111 17.94 -26.11 -31.18
C GLY A 111 17.19 -27.41 -31.52
N GLN A 112 15.95 -27.60 -31.06
CA GLN A 112 15.27 -28.91 -31.10
C GLN A 112 13.81 -28.90 -31.60
N VAL A 113 13.25 -27.76 -31.99
CA VAL A 113 11.88 -27.70 -32.51
C VAL A 113 11.84 -26.99 -33.86
N THR A 114 11.70 -27.78 -34.91
CA THR A 114 10.95 -27.41 -36.12
C THR A 114 9.51 -27.10 -35.70
N ALA A 115 9.27 -25.88 -35.24
CA ALA A 115 7.95 -25.43 -34.82
C ALA A 115 7.20 -24.87 -36.02
N ALA A 116 6.03 -25.45 -36.27
CA ALA A 116 5.04 -24.97 -37.22
C ALA A 116 4.74 -23.49 -37.00
N THR A 117 4.81 -22.74 -38.09
CA THR A 117 4.61 -21.30 -38.16
C THR A 117 3.15 -20.95 -37.83
N PRO A 118 2.86 -20.07 -36.86
CA PRO A 118 1.63 -19.31 -36.87
C PRO A 118 1.63 -18.40 -38.09
N VAL A 119 0.46 -18.19 -38.69
CA VAL A 119 0.22 -17.48 -39.96
C VAL A 119 0.78 -16.05 -39.89
N ALA A 120 2.04 -15.90 -40.30
CA ALA A 120 2.66 -14.64 -40.60
C ALA A 120 2.29 -14.25 -42.03
N THR A 121 1.94 -12.98 -42.23
CA THR A 121 1.95 -12.29 -43.52
C THR A 121 3.07 -12.84 -44.39
N ALA A 122 2.71 -13.32 -45.59
CA ALA A 122 3.59 -14.13 -46.42
C ALA A 122 5.00 -13.51 -46.49
N PRO A 123 6.06 -14.26 -46.12
CA PRO A 123 7.41 -13.74 -46.16
C PRO A 123 7.69 -13.24 -47.58
N VAL A 124 8.28 -12.06 -47.71
CA VAL A 124 8.65 -11.50 -49.01
C VAL A 124 9.56 -12.54 -49.68
N LYS A 125 9.04 -13.20 -50.73
CA LYS A 125 9.77 -14.27 -51.42
C LYS A 125 10.99 -13.65 -52.08
N ARG A 126 12.14 -14.33 -51.99
CA ARG A 126 13.35 -13.89 -52.66
C ARG A 126 13.08 -13.81 -54.17
N PRO A 127 13.33 -12.65 -54.83
CA PRO A 127 13.24 -12.53 -56.27
C PRO A 127 14.06 -13.62 -56.97
N LYS A 128 13.48 -14.28 -57.99
CA LYS A 128 14.21 -15.19 -58.87
C LYS A 128 14.37 -14.56 -60.26
N LEU A 129 15.42 -14.92 -60.98
CA LEU A 129 15.71 -14.38 -62.31
C LEU A 129 14.60 -14.67 -63.33
N GLU A 130 13.92 -15.82 -63.17
CA GLU A 130 12.78 -16.25 -63.98
C GLU A 130 11.57 -15.31 -63.87
N ASP A 131 11.45 -14.56 -62.76
CA ASP A 131 10.33 -13.64 -62.52
C ASP A 131 10.51 -12.29 -63.25
N TYR A 132 11.66 -12.05 -63.88
CA TYR A 132 12.04 -10.78 -64.53
C TYR A 132 12.48 -10.98 -66.00
N ASP A 133 11.93 -11.99 -66.68
CA ASP A 133 12.24 -12.29 -68.09
C ASP A 133 13.75 -12.50 -68.37
N TYR A 134 14.53 -12.95 -67.37
CA TYR A 134 15.99 -13.07 -67.44
C TYR A 134 16.73 -11.74 -67.70
N ASP A 135 16.11 -10.62 -67.35
CA ASP A 135 16.72 -9.29 -67.37
C ASP A 135 17.56 -9.07 -66.10
N ASP A 136 18.89 -9.12 -66.25
CA ASP A 136 19.84 -8.99 -65.14
C ASP A 136 19.73 -7.65 -64.41
N GLU A 137 19.43 -6.55 -65.10
CA GLU A 137 19.34 -5.22 -64.49
C GLU A 137 18.10 -5.13 -63.59
N LYS A 138 16.95 -5.59 -64.09
CA LYS A 138 15.70 -5.61 -63.31
C LYS A 138 15.78 -6.57 -62.13
N TYR A 139 16.44 -7.72 -62.33
CA TYR A 139 16.65 -8.70 -61.27
C TYR A 139 17.50 -8.15 -60.12
N ASN A 140 18.60 -7.44 -60.43
CA ASN A 140 19.47 -6.87 -59.40
C ASN A 140 18.77 -5.78 -58.58
N VAL A 141 18.00 -4.89 -59.22
CA VAL A 141 17.20 -3.87 -58.51
C VAL A 141 16.14 -4.52 -57.61
N ALA A 142 15.50 -5.60 -58.06
CA ALA A 142 14.57 -6.35 -57.25
C ALA A 142 15.24 -7.05 -56.06
N LEU A 143 16.44 -7.61 -56.25
CA LEU A 143 17.22 -8.18 -55.16
C LEU A 143 17.58 -7.13 -54.11
N ASP A 144 18.06 -5.95 -54.51
CA ASP A 144 18.43 -4.87 -53.59
C ASP A 144 17.22 -4.43 -52.75
N SER A 145 16.08 -4.16 -53.40
CA SER A 145 14.85 -3.81 -52.70
C SER A 145 14.33 -4.92 -51.76
N TRP A 146 14.52 -6.19 -52.12
CA TRP A 146 14.21 -7.32 -51.25
C TRP A 146 15.13 -7.38 -50.03
N PHE A 147 16.43 -7.16 -50.22
CA PHE A 147 17.40 -7.10 -49.13
C PHE A 147 17.08 -5.94 -48.17
N ASP A 148 16.79 -4.76 -48.70
CA ASP A 148 16.39 -3.59 -47.90
C ASP A 148 15.11 -3.87 -47.11
N SER A 149 14.09 -4.45 -47.76
CA SER A 149 12.84 -4.83 -47.10
C SER A 149 13.08 -5.82 -45.95
N LYS A 150 13.91 -6.86 -46.18
CA LYS A 150 14.24 -7.85 -45.17
C LYS A 150 15.06 -7.27 -44.01
N MET A 151 15.95 -6.32 -44.27
CA MET A 151 16.69 -5.62 -43.23
C MET A 151 15.77 -4.71 -42.40
N ASN A 152 14.85 -4.00 -43.06
CA ASN A 152 13.85 -3.18 -42.39
C ASN A 152 12.90 -4.01 -41.51
N GLU A 153 12.46 -5.19 -41.97
CA GLU A 153 11.65 -6.11 -41.18
C GLU A 153 12.39 -6.59 -39.92
N ARG A 154 13.66 -6.97 -40.04
CA ARG A 154 14.49 -7.36 -38.88
C ARG A 154 14.69 -6.23 -37.89
N LEU A 155 14.98 -5.02 -38.40
CA LEU A 155 15.17 -3.85 -37.55
C LEU A 155 13.87 -3.47 -36.83
N LYS A 156 12.73 -3.56 -37.52
CA LYS A 156 11.40 -3.33 -36.93
C LYS A 156 11.09 -4.36 -35.85
N GLY A 157 11.39 -5.64 -36.07
CA GLY A 157 11.23 -6.68 -35.06
C GLY A 157 12.02 -6.39 -33.78
N TYR A 158 13.30 -6.04 -33.92
CA TYR A 158 14.15 -5.68 -32.78
C TYR A 158 13.68 -4.41 -32.06
N GLN A 159 13.29 -3.37 -32.82
CA GLN A 159 12.76 -2.14 -32.23
C GLN A 159 11.44 -2.39 -31.49
N GLN A 160 10.56 -3.21 -32.04
CA GLN A 160 9.27 -3.54 -31.41
C GLN A 160 9.49 -4.34 -30.13
N GLU A 161 10.32 -5.38 -30.14
CA GLU A 161 10.65 -6.18 -28.95
C GLU A 161 11.31 -5.31 -27.86
N SER A 162 12.25 -4.44 -28.25
CA SER A 162 12.88 -3.50 -27.31
C SER A 162 11.86 -2.51 -26.73
N GLN A 163 10.91 -2.01 -27.52
CA GLN A 163 9.87 -1.10 -27.03
C GLN A 163 8.89 -1.80 -26.11
N GLU A 164 8.43 -3.00 -26.45
CA GLU A 164 7.52 -3.80 -25.63
C GLU A 164 8.17 -4.16 -24.29
N SER A 165 9.44 -4.59 -24.30
CA SER A 165 10.19 -4.89 -23.08
C SER A 165 10.38 -3.64 -22.19
N GLN A 166 10.70 -2.49 -22.78
CA GLN A 166 10.81 -1.23 -22.03
C GLN A 166 9.47 -0.80 -21.45
N GLN A 167 8.38 -0.89 -22.21
CA GLN A 167 7.04 -0.55 -21.71
C GLN A 167 6.61 -1.46 -20.56
N GLN A 168 6.86 -2.77 -20.66
CA GLN A 168 6.57 -3.71 -19.57
C GLN A 168 7.38 -3.39 -18.31
N ARG A 169 8.67 -3.07 -18.44
CA ARG A 169 9.51 -2.65 -17.30
C ARG A 169 8.98 -1.38 -16.65
N GLN A 170 8.65 -0.36 -17.45
CA GLN A 170 8.09 0.90 -16.94
C GLN A 170 6.76 0.69 -16.21
N GLN A 171 5.90 -0.19 -16.72
CA GLN A 171 4.64 -0.53 -16.05
C GLN A 171 4.88 -1.21 -14.70
N ARG A 172 5.81 -2.17 -14.64
CA ARG A 172 6.17 -2.87 -13.39
C ARG A 172 6.80 -1.92 -12.37
N ASP A 173 7.74 -1.08 -12.80
CA ASP A 173 8.39 -0.10 -11.93
C ASP A 173 7.38 0.94 -11.39
N ASN A 174 6.44 1.38 -12.22
CA ASN A 174 5.39 2.28 -11.78
C ASN A 174 4.45 1.62 -10.77
N LEU A 175 4.08 0.35 -10.99
CA LEU A 175 3.28 -0.43 -10.05
C LEU A 175 4.01 -0.58 -8.70
N GLU A 176 5.28 -1.01 -8.72
CA GLU A 176 6.09 -1.16 -7.50
C GLU A 176 6.20 0.18 -6.75
N ARG A 177 6.41 1.28 -7.46
CA ARG A 177 6.46 2.62 -6.85
C ARG A 177 5.13 3.00 -6.16
N LEU A 178 3.99 2.73 -6.78
CA LEU A 178 2.68 3.06 -6.23
C LEU A 178 2.35 2.18 -5.00
N VAL A 179 2.69 0.89 -5.07
CA VAL A 179 2.54 -0.05 -3.96
C VAL A 179 3.46 0.31 -2.78
N ASN A 180 4.72 0.67 -3.05
CA ASN A 180 5.62 1.16 -2.01
C ASN A 180 5.08 2.44 -1.34
N GLY A 181 4.56 3.39 -2.14
CA GLY A 181 3.92 4.59 -1.59
C GLY A 181 2.72 4.29 -0.71
N HIS A 182 2.00 3.19 -0.95
CA HIS A 182 0.96 2.70 -0.06
C HIS A 182 1.52 2.20 1.28
N TYR A 183 2.57 1.39 1.27
CA TYR A 183 3.20 0.92 2.50
C TYR A 183 3.86 2.06 3.29
N ASP A 184 4.38 3.09 2.63
CA ASP A 184 4.87 4.31 3.29
C ASP A 184 3.75 5.06 4.02
N ARG A 185 2.53 5.11 3.45
CA ARG A 185 1.37 5.69 4.13
C ARG A 185 0.86 4.81 5.27
N ALA A 186 0.87 3.49 5.09
CA ALA A 186 0.55 2.57 6.16
C ALA A 186 1.52 2.70 7.35
N ALA A 187 2.82 2.85 7.07
CA ALA A 187 3.83 3.11 8.10
C ALA A 187 3.54 4.39 8.89
N LYS A 188 3.06 5.45 8.24
CA LYS A 188 2.63 6.67 8.94
C LYS A 188 1.45 6.44 9.88
N LEU A 189 0.47 5.61 9.49
CA LEU A 189 -0.64 5.25 10.40
C LEU A 189 -0.14 4.50 11.63
N VAL A 190 0.91 3.69 11.48
CA VAL A 190 1.57 3.00 12.59
C VAL A 190 2.33 3.98 13.48
N ASP A 191 3.10 4.89 12.88
CA ASP A 191 3.84 5.93 13.60
C ASP A 191 2.91 6.89 14.37
N GLU A 192 1.73 7.19 13.81
CA GLU A 192 0.68 7.98 14.44
C GLU A 192 -0.05 7.22 15.57
N GLY A 193 0.23 5.93 15.75
CA GLY A 193 -0.33 5.09 16.81
C GLY A 193 -1.76 4.62 16.56
N PHE A 194 -2.27 4.76 15.32
CA PHE A 194 -3.60 4.26 14.97
C PHE A 194 -3.62 2.73 14.85
N LEU A 195 -2.53 2.12 14.38
CA LEU A 195 -2.38 0.67 14.22
C LEU A 195 -1.00 0.20 14.66
N THR A 196 -0.86 -1.09 14.98
CA THR A 196 0.46 -1.72 15.05
C THR A 196 0.90 -2.24 13.67
N ALA A 197 2.20 -2.39 13.45
CA ALA A 197 2.74 -2.92 12.19
C ALA A 197 2.22 -4.34 11.89
N ASP A 198 2.09 -5.17 12.93
CA ASP A 198 1.61 -6.55 12.81
C ASP A 198 0.11 -6.60 12.53
N GLU A 199 -0.69 -5.72 13.15
CA GLU A 199 -2.10 -5.56 12.79
C GLU A 199 -2.27 -5.22 11.32
N TYR A 200 -1.47 -4.29 10.81
CA TYR A 200 -1.54 -3.92 9.40
C TYR A 200 -1.15 -5.07 8.49
N HIS A 201 -0.09 -5.80 8.84
CA HIS A 201 0.36 -6.95 8.07
C HIS A 201 -0.67 -8.09 8.07
N ALA A 202 -1.31 -8.34 9.22
CA ALA A 202 -2.40 -9.30 9.33
C ALA A 202 -3.59 -8.88 8.46
N SER A 203 -3.94 -7.59 8.48
CA SER A 203 -4.96 -7.01 7.60
C SER A 203 -4.65 -7.21 6.12
N ASP A 204 -3.44 -6.84 5.67
CA ASP A 204 -3.00 -6.98 4.28
C ASP A 204 -3.00 -8.47 3.84
N SER A 205 -2.44 -9.35 4.67
CA SER A 205 -2.38 -10.79 4.40
C SER A 205 -3.78 -11.43 4.31
N LEU A 206 -4.72 -10.99 5.14
CA LEU A 206 -6.10 -11.48 5.11
C LEU A 206 -6.78 -11.07 3.80
N VAL A 207 -6.67 -9.81 3.39
CA VAL A 207 -7.26 -9.32 2.14
C VAL A 207 -6.66 -10.03 0.93
N ARG A 208 -5.33 -10.18 0.88
CA ARG A 208 -4.63 -10.93 -0.19
C ARG A 208 -5.11 -12.37 -0.29
N ARG A 209 -5.22 -13.08 0.83
CA ARG A 209 -5.72 -14.47 0.88
C ARG A 209 -7.17 -14.57 0.41
N ARG A 210 -8.02 -13.63 0.81
CA ARG A 210 -9.42 -13.59 0.37
C ARG A 210 -9.53 -13.35 -1.12
N LEU A 211 -8.76 -12.41 -1.67
CA LEU A 211 -8.72 -12.15 -3.11
C LEU A 211 -8.15 -13.32 -3.90
N ASP A 212 -7.15 -14.01 -3.35
CA ASP A 212 -6.61 -15.24 -3.95
C ASP A 212 -7.66 -16.36 -4.02
N SER A 213 -8.54 -16.46 -3.02
CA SER A 213 -9.63 -17.44 -3.04
C SER A 213 -10.63 -17.23 -4.18
N ILE A 214 -10.79 -15.99 -4.66
CA ILE A 214 -11.65 -15.66 -5.81
C ILE A 214 -10.92 -15.88 -7.12
N ARG A 215 -9.64 -15.49 -7.19
CA ARG A 215 -8.78 -15.67 -8.36
C ARG A 215 -7.50 -16.39 -7.96
N PRO A 216 -7.51 -17.74 -7.99
CA PRO A 216 -6.40 -18.55 -7.52
C PRO A 216 -5.07 -18.19 -8.21
N GLY A 217 -4.05 -17.92 -7.41
CA GLY A 217 -2.71 -17.55 -7.89
C GLY A 217 -2.59 -16.10 -8.36
N GLN A 218 -3.63 -15.28 -8.20
CA GLN A 218 -3.63 -13.87 -8.60
C GLN A 218 -3.93 -12.92 -7.44
N GLY A 219 -4.10 -13.40 -6.20
CA GLY A 219 -4.44 -12.55 -5.06
C GLY A 219 -3.49 -11.37 -4.87
N ASP A 220 -2.18 -11.62 -4.96
CA ASP A 220 -1.16 -10.58 -4.82
C ASP A 220 -1.22 -9.54 -5.94
N LEU A 221 -1.29 -10.01 -7.20
CA LEU A 221 -1.35 -9.14 -8.36
C LEU A 221 -2.61 -8.27 -8.35
N VAL A 222 -3.76 -8.85 -8.00
CA VAL A 222 -5.04 -8.13 -7.92
C VAL A 222 -4.97 -7.08 -6.81
N THR A 223 -4.43 -7.45 -5.64
CA THR A 223 -4.25 -6.52 -4.52
C THR A 223 -3.33 -5.37 -4.93
N ASP A 224 -2.16 -5.65 -5.50
CA ASP A 224 -1.19 -4.63 -5.91
C ASP A 224 -1.79 -3.65 -6.94
N ASN A 225 -2.56 -4.15 -7.89
CA ASN A 225 -3.28 -3.31 -8.86
C ASN A 225 -4.36 -2.45 -8.16
N ILE A 226 -5.13 -3.01 -7.23
CA ILE A 226 -6.10 -2.25 -6.43
C ILE A 226 -5.40 -1.13 -5.65
N LEU A 227 -4.28 -1.43 -4.98
CA LEU A 227 -3.50 -0.46 -4.22
C LEU A 227 -2.99 0.68 -5.11
N ALA A 228 -2.49 0.34 -6.30
CA ALA A 228 -1.98 1.30 -7.25
C ALA A 228 -3.07 2.21 -7.82
N VAL A 229 -4.26 1.66 -8.13
CA VAL A 229 -5.39 2.44 -8.63
C VAL A 229 -5.99 3.32 -7.53
N LEU A 230 -6.11 2.81 -6.31
CA LEU A 230 -6.65 3.57 -5.19
C LEU A 230 -5.72 4.71 -4.77
N GLY A 231 -4.40 4.54 -4.80
CA GLY A 231 -3.46 5.59 -4.39
C GLY A 231 -3.70 6.03 -2.94
N ASP A 232 -3.77 7.34 -2.68
CA ASP A 232 -3.91 7.86 -1.31
C ASP A 232 -5.19 7.39 -0.60
N GLY A 233 -5.09 6.97 0.66
CA GLY A 233 -6.20 6.40 1.43
C GLY A 233 -6.40 4.90 1.24
N SER A 234 -5.64 4.26 0.35
CA SER A 234 -5.66 2.80 0.19
C SER A 234 -5.31 2.07 1.49
N GLU A 235 -4.40 2.61 2.29
CA GLU A 235 -4.00 2.05 3.59
C GLU A 235 -5.18 1.94 4.57
N LYS A 236 -6.06 2.94 4.61
CA LYS A 236 -7.27 2.91 5.46
C LYS A 236 -8.30 1.93 4.95
N VAL A 237 -8.47 1.87 3.63
CA VAL A 237 -9.40 0.93 2.97
C VAL A 237 -8.99 -0.51 3.23
N MET A 238 -7.70 -0.85 3.13
CA MET A 238 -7.21 -2.22 3.39
C MET A 238 -7.50 -2.67 4.82
N VAL A 239 -7.26 -1.80 5.79
CA VAL A 239 -7.60 -2.10 7.19
C VAL A 239 -9.10 -2.25 7.36
N ALA A 240 -9.90 -1.33 6.80
CA ALA A 240 -11.35 -1.41 6.89
C ALA A 240 -11.93 -2.68 6.26
N LEU A 241 -11.38 -3.15 5.13
CA LEU A 241 -11.76 -4.42 4.49
C LEU A 241 -11.46 -5.62 5.39
N SER A 242 -10.29 -5.63 6.04
CA SER A 242 -9.93 -6.73 6.93
C SER A 242 -10.75 -6.77 8.22
N ARG A 243 -11.12 -5.60 8.76
CA ARG A 243 -11.84 -5.45 10.02
C ARG A 243 -13.35 -5.63 9.87
N ASN A 244 -13.90 -5.26 8.70
CA ASN A 244 -15.33 -5.33 8.44
C ASN A 244 -15.62 -6.40 7.37
N PRO A 245 -16.06 -7.61 7.78
CA PRO A 245 -16.31 -8.71 6.84
C PRO A 245 -17.39 -8.37 5.82
N SER A 246 -18.32 -7.47 6.14
CA SER A 246 -19.35 -6.97 5.21
C SER A 246 -18.74 -6.20 4.03
N TYR A 247 -17.71 -5.38 4.26
CA TYR A 247 -17.02 -4.67 3.17
C TYR A 247 -16.23 -5.64 2.30
N MET A 248 -15.60 -6.64 2.92
CA MET A 248 -14.93 -7.70 2.18
C MET A 248 -15.93 -8.51 1.34
N ALA A 249 -17.06 -8.93 1.91
CA ALA A 249 -18.08 -9.71 1.19
C ALA A 249 -18.66 -8.94 -0.01
N GLU A 250 -18.88 -7.63 0.13
CA GLU A 250 -19.32 -6.79 -0.98
C GLU A 250 -18.24 -6.68 -2.08
N LEU A 251 -16.98 -6.51 -1.69
CA LEU A 251 -15.85 -6.53 -2.64
C LEU A 251 -15.78 -7.88 -3.38
N GLU A 252 -15.90 -8.99 -2.65
CA GLU A 252 -15.90 -10.33 -3.22
C GLU A 252 -17.04 -10.50 -4.23
N ARG A 253 -18.25 -10.04 -3.87
CA ARG A 253 -19.43 -10.06 -4.75
C ARG A 253 -19.20 -9.27 -6.03
N GLU A 254 -18.67 -8.05 -5.94
CA GLU A 254 -18.43 -7.21 -7.12
C GLU A 254 -17.34 -7.78 -8.03
N LEU A 255 -16.30 -8.42 -7.47
CA LEU A 255 -15.26 -9.11 -8.25
C LEU A 255 -15.76 -10.37 -8.95
N GLN A 256 -16.71 -11.09 -8.34
CA GLN A 256 -17.36 -12.24 -8.97
C GLN A 256 -18.36 -11.81 -10.05
N ALA A 257 -19.06 -10.70 -9.84
CA ALA A 257 -20.04 -10.17 -10.79
C ALA A 257 -19.39 -9.54 -12.04
N ASP A 258 -18.16 -9.02 -11.92
CA ASP A 258 -17.44 -8.37 -13.02
C ASP A 258 -16.00 -8.90 -13.16
N ALA A 259 -15.76 -9.69 -14.22
CA ALA A 259 -14.45 -10.24 -14.55
C ALA A 259 -13.37 -9.17 -14.79
N THR A 260 -13.75 -7.96 -15.20
CA THR A 260 -12.79 -6.85 -15.37
C THR A 260 -12.39 -6.20 -14.05
N GLY A 261 -13.17 -6.42 -12.98
CA GLY A 261 -12.95 -5.82 -11.65
C GLY A 261 -13.31 -4.33 -11.57
N SER A 262 -13.92 -3.74 -12.61
CA SER A 262 -14.25 -2.32 -12.65
C SER A 262 -15.25 -1.91 -11.58
N ARG A 263 -16.27 -2.75 -11.32
CA ARG A 263 -17.26 -2.50 -10.26
C ARG A 263 -16.65 -2.53 -8.86
N ALA A 264 -15.77 -3.49 -8.64
CA ALA A 264 -15.00 -3.59 -7.40
C ALA A 264 -14.17 -2.31 -7.17
N LEU A 265 -13.51 -1.79 -8.20
CA LEU A 265 -12.76 -0.52 -8.10
C LEU A 265 -13.67 0.68 -7.80
N VAL A 266 -14.86 0.75 -8.39
CA VAL A 266 -15.85 1.79 -8.08
C VAL A 266 -16.26 1.70 -6.61
N TYR A 267 -16.61 0.51 -6.14
CA TYR A 267 -16.97 0.26 -4.74
C TYR A 267 -15.86 0.70 -3.78
N LEU A 268 -14.62 0.26 -4.03
CA LEU A 268 -13.46 0.66 -3.23
C LEU A 268 -13.20 2.17 -3.29
N GLY A 269 -13.48 2.81 -4.42
CA GLY A 269 -13.46 4.27 -4.57
C GLY A 269 -14.46 4.98 -3.65
N THR A 270 -15.66 4.41 -3.48
CA THR A 270 -16.66 4.95 -2.54
C THR A 270 -16.22 4.79 -1.08
N LEU A 271 -15.67 3.63 -0.71
CA LEU A 271 -15.08 3.42 0.63
C LEU A 271 -13.92 4.40 0.89
N LYS A 272 -13.02 4.56 -0.08
CA LYS A 272 -11.93 5.53 0.00
C LYS A 272 -12.46 6.94 0.26
N GLN A 273 -13.51 7.37 -0.44
CA GLN A 273 -14.11 8.69 -0.21
C GLN A 273 -14.69 8.82 1.20
N GLN A 274 -15.37 7.79 1.69
CA GLN A 274 -15.95 7.79 3.04
C GLN A 274 -14.87 7.91 4.12
N PHE A 275 -13.73 7.23 3.95
CA PHE A 275 -12.67 7.21 4.96
C PHE A 275 -11.69 8.38 4.88
N ASN A 276 -11.60 9.04 3.72
CA ASN A 276 -10.78 10.25 3.54
C ASN A 276 -11.56 11.55 3.68
N ALA A 277 -12.90 11.50 3.73
CA ALA A 277 -13.70 12.67 4.01
C ALA A 277 -13.34 13.21 5.40
N VAL A 278 -12.81 14.44 5.46
CA VAL A 278 -12.53 15.15 6.70
C VAL A 278 -13.85 15.26 7.47
N THR A 279 -13.96 14.55 8.59
CA THR A 279 -15.11 14.58 9.49
C THR A 279 -15.13 15.87 10.29
N ASN A 280 -15.19 17.02 9.62
CA ASN A 280 -15.80 18.19 10.23
C ASN A 280 -17.30 17.90 10.30
N ARG A 281 -17.72 17.14 11.32
CA ARG A 281 -19.14 16.95 11.64
C ARG A 281 -19.74 18.34 11.84
N VAL A 282 -20.37 18.89 10.79
CA VAL A 282 -21.24 20.05 10.92
C VAL A 282 -22.38 19.58 11.80
N SER A 283 -22.30 19.92 13.09
CA SER A 283 -23.33 19.58 14.06
C SER A 283 -24.67 20.05 13.52
N LYS A 284 -25.60 19.12 13.26
CA LYS A 284 -27.02 19.43 13.03
C LYS A 284 -27.75 19.73 14.34
N ALA A 285 -27.05 19.74 15.48
CA ALA A 285 -27.63 20.18 16.72
C ALA A 285 -28.15 21.61 16.50
N PRO A 286 -29.42 21.90 16.83
CA PRO A 286 -29.89 23.26 16.93
C PRO A 286 -28.89 24.01 17.78
N LYS A 287 -28.44 25.20 17.33
CA LYS A 287 -27.60 26.07 18.16
C LYS A 287 -28.17 26.03 19.57
N PRO A 288 -27.38 25.68 20.60
CA PRO A 288 -27.90 25.62 21.97
C PRO A 288 -28.68 26.91 22.17
N ALA A 289 -29.95 26.77 22.59
CA ALA A 289 -30.80 27.91 22.83
C ALA A 289 -29.95 28.91 23.61
N LYS A 290 -29.84 30.16 23.10
CA LYS A 290 -29.13 31.23 23.82
C LYS A 290 -29.59 31.09 25.24
N GLN A 291 -28.70 30.69 26.15
CA GLN A 291 -29.07 30.43 27.53
C GLN A 291 -29.88 31.64 27.94
N LEU A 292 -31.19 31.44 28.11
CA LEU A 292 -32.01 32.45 28.75
C LEU A 292 -31.37 32.49 30.11
N LYS A 293 -30.61 33.56 30.34
CA LYS A 293 -29.80 33.75 31.53
C LYS A 293 -30.82 33.89 32.66
N GLY A 294 -31.29 32.74 33.13
CA GLY A 294 -32.07 32.59 34.33
C GLY A 294 -31.25 33.26 35.41
N ASP A 295 -31.93 34.12 36.14
CA ASP A 295 -31.43 35.10 37.08
C ASP A 295 -30.60 34.45 38.20
N GLN A 296 -29.38 34.02 37.88
CA GLN A 296 -28.36 33.78 38.89
C GLN A 296 -27.69 35.12 39.16
N SER A 297 -28.30 35.79 40.13
CA SER A 297 -27.72 36.77 41.04
C SER A 297 -26.21 36.59 41.21
N THR A 298 -25.45 37.22 40.31
CA THR A 298 -24.15 37.80 40.61
C THR A 298 -24.31 39.29 40.33
N ALA A 299 -24.21 40.07 41.40
CA ALA A 299 -24.62 41.46 41.46
C ALA A 299 -24.16 42.31 40.24
N PRO A 300 -25.00 43.25 39.76
CA PRO A 300 -24.72 44.10 38.60
C PRO A 300 -23.76 45.26 38.96
N SER A 301 -22.77 45.05 39.82
CA SER A 301 -21.90 46.13 40.30
C SER A 301 -20.91 46.59 39.23
N GLY A 302 -20.43 45.69 38.37
CA GLY A 302 -19.35 46.02 37.44
C GLY A 302 -19.74 46.74 36.14
N SER A 303 -20.99 46.63 35.65
CA SER A 303 -21.34 47.20 34.34
C SER A 303 -21.54 48.73 34.37
N LYS A 304 -22.05 49.25 35.50
CA LYS A 304 -22.19 50.69 35.73
C LYS A 304 -20.82 51.36 35.87
N ASP A 305 -19.94 50.74 36.65
CA ASP A 305 -18.58 51.25 36.88
C ASP A 305 -17.73 51.18 35.60
N LYS A 306 -17.87 50.13 34.79
CA LYS A 306 -17.20 50.05 33.47
C LYS A 306 -17.67 51.17 32.53
N LYS A 307 -18.98 51.42 32.45
CA LYS A 307 -19.54 52.50 31.62
C LYS A 307 -19.13 53.89 32.10
N ALA A 308 -19.06 54.09 33.43
CA ALA A 308 -18.60 55.34 34.02
C ALA A 308 -17.09 55.57 33.77
N TYR A 309 -16.29 54.50 33.83
CA TYR A 309 -14.87 54.53 33.47
C TYR A 309 -14.67 54.89 31.99
N GLU A 310 -15.37 54.23 31.07
CA GLU A 310 -15.27 54.51 29.62
C GLU A 310 -15.69 55.94 29.28
N ALA A 311 -16.72 56.46 29.93
CA ALA A 311 -17.16 57.86 29.76
C ALA A 311 -16.11 58.86 30.27
N ALA A 312 -15.50 58.63 31.43
CA ALA A 312 -14.44 59.48 31.97
C ALA A 312 -13.16 59.41 31.12
N HIS A 313 -12.80 58.21 30.66
CA HIS A 313 -11.66 57.99 29.78
C HIS A 313 -11.85 58.69 28.42
N LYS A 314 -13.04 58.57 27.82
CA LYS A 314 -13.38 59.25 26.55
C LYS A 314 -13.44 60.77 26.70
N ALA A 315 -13.80 61.28 27.88
CA ALA A 315 -13.78 62.71 28.18
C ALA A 315 -12.37 63.26 28.50
N GLY A 316 -11.33 62.41 28.54
CA GLY A 316 -9.96 62.81 28.86
C GLY A 316 -9.70 63.06 30.34
N ASP A 317 -10.66 62.80 31.22
CA ASP A 317 -10.54 62.97 32.68
C ASP A 317 -9.90 61.72 33.31
N ARG A 318 -8.56 61.69 33.26
CA ARG A 318 -7.74 60.56 33.73
C ARG A 318 -7.87 60.31 35.23
N GLN A 319 -8.04 61.36 36.04
CA GLN A 319 -8.13 61.23 37.50
C GLN A 319 -9.45 60.59 37.91
N LYS A 320 -10.55 60.96 37.24
CA LYS A 320 -11.86 60.37 37.46
C LYS A 320 -11.92 58.91 37.01
N ALA A 321 -11.33 58.58 35.86
CA ALA A 321 -11.22 57.19 35.39
C ALA A 321 -10.43 56.32 36.37
N PHE A 322 -9.31 56.81 36.90
CA PHE A 322 -8.51 56.10 37.90
C PHE A 322 -9.30 55.83 39.19
N ASN A 323 -10.01 56.84 39.71
CA ASN A 323 -10.81 56.72 40.92
C ASN A 323 -11.94 55.68 40.77
N ILE A 324 -12.60 55.64 39.60
CA ILE A 324 -13.65 54.66 39.29
C ILE A 324 -13.06 53.25 39.22
N LYS A 325 -11.92 53.06 38.54
CA LYS A 325 -11.24 51.75 38.45
C LYS A 325 -10.80 51.24 39.83
N ARG A 326 -10.33 52.14 40.71
CA ARG A 326 -9.96 51.82 42.09
C ARG A 326 -11.17 51.46 42.95
N ALA A 327 -12.27 52.21 42.85
CA ALA A 327 -13.51 51.93 43.56
C ALA A 327 -14.12 50.59 43.14
N ALA A 328 -14.13 50.29 41.83
CA ALA A 328 -14.60 49.02 41.30
C ALA A 328 -13.74 47.83 41.77
N LYS A 329 -12.41 48.00 41.82
CA LYS A 329 -11.50 46.97 42.36
C LYS A 329 -11.72 46.73 43.86
N LEU A 330 -11.97 47.78 44.63
CA LEU A 330 -12.33 47.68 46.05
C LEU A 330 -13.69 47.00 46.26
N ALA A 331 -14.62 47.19 45.32
CA ALA A 331 -15.92 46.52 45.29
C ALA A 331 -15.86 45.08 44.74
N GLY A 332 -14.68 44.52 44.50
CA GLY A 332 -14.50 43.13 44.04
C GLY A 332 -14.75 42.90 42.54
N VAL A 333 -14.86 43.97 41.73
CA VAL A 333 -15.08 43.87 40.29
C VAL A 333 -13.75 43.64 39.56
N ASN A 334 -13.73 42.71 38.59
CA ASN A 334 -12.57 42.46 37.75
C ASN A 334 -12.37 43.61 36.73
N THR A 335 -11.35 44.44 36.96
CA THR A 335 -11.02 45.64 36.17
C THR A 335 -9.83 45.44 35.21
N LYS A 336 -9.39 44.19 34.98
CA LYS A 336 -8.24 43.91 34.10
C LYS A 336 -8.48 44.29 32.64
N GLU A 337 -9.73 44.21 32.18
CA GLU A 337 -10.13 44.50 30.79
C GLU A 337 -10.81 45.88 30.62
N TRP A 338 -10.54 46.82 31.52
CA TRP A 338 -11.09 48.19 31.50
C TRP A 338 -10.03 49.18 31.03
#